data_AF-A0A5T3DH16-F1
#
_entry.id   AF-A0A5T3DH16-F1
#
_cell.length_a   1.000
_cell.length_b   1.000
_cell.length_c   1.000
_cell.angle_alpha   90.00
_cell.angle_beta   90.00
_cell.angle_gamma   90.00
#
_symmetry.space_group_name_H-M   'P 1'
#
loop_
_entity.id
_entity.type
_entity.pdbx_description
1 polymer ?
#
loop_
_entity_poly.entity_id
_entity_poly.type
_entity_poly.pdbx_seq_one_letter_code
_entity_poly.pdbx_strand_id
1 'polypeptide(L)'
;QRGTFFREFLSQHKKYNITEDKYSDLSNEECWIKTSKAGLEFQTRLRERSVIFVIDNLVDAISDIANKTGKHGNSITAHELRWVYRNRHDDLVKQNVKFFLNGEAISHEDVFSLVGWDKYKPKNGV
;
A
#
# COMPACT_ATOMS: atom_id res chain seq x y z
N GLN A 1 5.86 -16.46 -15.95
CA GLN A 1 7.03 -16.06 -15.15
C GLN A 1 6.71 -15.09 -14.01
N ARG A 2 5.77 -14.13 -14.14
CA ARG A 2 5.40 -13.17 -13.06
C ARG A 2 5.10 -13.82 -11.70
N GLY A 3 4.28 -14.89 -11.68
CA GLY A 3 3.89 -15.56 -10.44
C GLY A 3 5.06 -16.26 -9.73
N THR A 4 5.94 -16.90 -10.49
CA THR A 4 7.13 -17.57 -9.95
C THR A 4 8.08 -16.57 -9.29
N PHE A 5 8.38 -15.45 -9.96
CA PHE A 5 9.25 -14.40 -9.41
C PHE A 5 8.67 -13.71 -8.19
N PHE A 6 7.35 -13.46 -8.18
CA PHE A 6 6.71 -12.90 -6.98
C PHE A 6 6.80 -13.87 -5.79
N ARG A 7 6.61 -15.18 -6.04
CA ARG A 7 6.73 -16.20 -4.99
C ARG A 7 8.15 -16.27 -4.42
N GLU A 8 9.16 -16.25 -5.29
CA GLU A 8 10.57 -16.23 -4.87
C GLU A 8 10.89 -14.97 -4.06
N PHE A 9 10.51 -13.79 -4.56
CA PHE A 9 10.63 -12.53 -3.84
C PHE A 9 9.97 -12.59 -2.45
N LEU A 10 8.73 -13.06 -2.39
CA LEU A 10 7.96 -13.13 -1.14
C LEU A 10 8.62 -14.07 -0.13
N SER A 11 9.12 -15.23 -0.56
CA SER A 11 9.77 -16.23 0.29
C SER A 11 11.08 -15.75 0.93
N GLN A 12 11.69 -14.69 0.39
CA GLN A 12 12.91 -14.07 0.93
C GLN A 12 12.63 -12.75 1.66
N HIS A 13 11.36 -12.30 1.69
CA HIS A 13 10.99 -10.97 2.16
C HIS A 13 10.88 -10.89 3.69
N LYS A 14 11.86 -10.27 4.35
CA LYS A 14 11.98 -10.14 5.83
C LYS A 14 10.69 -9.75 6.57
N LYS A 15 9.84 -8.93 5.94
CA LYS A 15 8.62 -8.34 6.55
C LYS A 15 7.30 -8.96 6.09
N TYR A 16 7.28 -9.59 4.92
CA TYR A 16 6.03 -9.97 4.25
C TYR A 16 5.98 -11.44 3.85
N ASN A 17 7.05 -12.21 4.10
CA ASN A 17 7.06 -13.64 3.87
C ASN A 17 6.05 -14.34 4.80
N ILE A 18 4.81 -14.53 4.33
CA ILE A 18 3.73 -15.14 5.11
C ILE A 18 3.92 -16.64 5.37
N THR A 19 4.95 -17.26 4.79
CA THR A 19 5.25 -18.70 5.03
C THR A 19 6.17 -18.90 6.23
N GLU A 20 6.63 -17.84 6.90
CA GLU A 20 7.40 -17.96 8.14
C GLU A 20 6.48 -18.31 9.32
N ASP A 21 6.95 -19.19 10.21
CA ASP A 21 6.19 -19.67 11.38
C ASP A 21 5.65 -18.53 12.26
N LYS A 22 6.34 -17.38 12.33
CA LYS A 22 5.88 -16.20 13.09
C LYS A 22 4.56 -15.60 12.59
N TYR A 23 4.06 -16.08 11.46
CA TYR A 23 2.79 -15.66 10.86
C TYR A 23 1.75 -16.80 10.80
N SER A 24 1.99 -17.94 11.47
CA SER A 24 1.06 -19.06 11.53
C SER A 24 -0.33 -18.68 12.05
N ASP A 25 -0.37 -17.68 12.94
CA ASP A 25 -1.59 -17.28 13.65
C ASP A 25 -2.34 -16.15 12.95
N LEU A 26 -1.86 -15.69 11.78
CA LEU A 26 -2.54 -14.65 11.02
C LEU A 26 -3.82 -15.20 10.40
N SER A 27 -4.87 -14.37 10.45
CA SER A 27 -6.05 -14.59 9.64
C SER A 27 -5.73 -14.51 8.14
N ASN A 28 -6.59 -15.11 7.32
CA ASN A 28 -6.48 -15.00 5.85
C ASN A 28 -6.46 -13.54 5.38
N GLU A 29 -7.22 -12.66 6.03
CA GLU A 29 -7.25 -11.23 5.72
C GLU A 29 -5.91 -10.55 6.01
N GLU A 30 -5.28 -10.85 7.15
CA GLU A 30 -3.95 -10.31 7.49
C GLU A 30 -2.85 -10.82 6.54
N CYS A 31 -2.91 -12.09 6.15
CA CYS A 31 -2.07 -12.67 5.10
C CYS A 31 -2.27 -11.92 3.78
N TRP A 32 -3.52 -11.61 3.42
CA TRP A 32 -3.83 -10.87 2.20
C TRP A 32 -3.28 -9.45 2.24
N ILE A 33 -3.46 -8.74 3.35
CA ILE A 33 -2.91 -7.40 3.56
C ILE A 33 -1.38 -7.41 3.41
N LYS A 34 -0.69 -8.39 4.00
CA LYS A 34 0.77 -8.51 3.90
C LYS A 34 1.22 -8.76 2.46
N THR A 35 0.59 -9.71 1.78
CA THR A 35 0.95 -10.07 0.40
C THR A 35 0.60 -8.98 -0.61
N SER A 36 -0.48 -8.22 -0.38
CA SER A 36 -0.82 -7.02 -1.17
C SER A 36 0.27 -5.94 -1.08
N LYS A 37 0.76 -5.62 0.13
CA LYS A 37 1.90 -4.69 0.30
C LYS A 37 3.19 -5.21 -0.34
N ALA A 38 3.46 -6.51 -0.24
CA ALA A 38 4.59 -7.12 -0.95
C ALA A 38 4.41 -7.01 -2.47
N GLY A 39 3.18 -7.15 -2.96
CA GLY A 39 2.82 -6.95 -4.36
C GLY A 39 3.13 -5.53 -4.83
N LEU A 40 2.76 -4.50 -4.07
CA LEU A 40 3.11 -3.11 -4.36
C LEU A 40 4.62 -2.93 -4.47
N GLU A 41 5.37 -3.44 -3.50
CA GLU A 41 6.83 -3.37 -3.50
C GLU A 41 7.43 -4.06 -4.72
N PHE A 42 6.96 -5.27 -5.02
CA PHE A 42 7.41 -6.03 -6.17
C PHE A 42 7.13 -5.33 -7.50
N GLN A 43 5.93 -4.74 -7.66
CA GLN A 43 5.60 -4.00 -8.89
C GLN A 43 6.43 -2.73 -9.04
N THR A 44 6.55 -1.95 -7.97
CA THR A 44 7.14 -0.61 -8.03
C THR A 44 8.67 -0.63 -8.01
N ARG A 45 9.29 -1.48 -7.19
CA ARG A 45 10.75 -1.50 -7.00
C ARG A 45 11.48 -2.54 -7.85
N LEU A 46 10.91 -3.74 -8.01
CA LEU A 46 11.61 -4.84 -8.70
C LEU A 46 11.25 -4.93 -10.17
N ARG A 47 9.97 -4.70 -10.51
CA ARG A 47 9.50 -4.74 -11.90
C ARG A 47 9.49 -3.38 -12.58
N GLU A 48 9.57 -2.31 -11.79
CA GLU A 48 9.45 -0.92 -12.23
C GLU A 48 8.22 -0.72 -13.14
N ARG A 49 7.07 -1.25 -12.71
CA ARG A 49 5.81 -1.16 -13.43
C ARG A 49 4.80 -0.32 -12.68
N SER A 50 3.98 0.36 -13.45
CA SER A 50 2.99 1.27 -12.90
C SER A 50 1.91 0.53 -12.10
N VAL A 51 1.56 1.08 -10.94
CA VAL A 51 0.39 0.72 -10.15
C VAL A 51 -0.53 1.94 -10.12
N ILE A 52 -1.78 1.75 -10.54
CA ILE A 52 -2.77 2.82 -10.62
C ILE A 52 -3.70 2.73 -9.42
N PHE A 53 -3.83 3.83 -8.68
CA PHE A 53 -4.84 4.04 -7.66
C PHE A 53 -5.90 4.99 -8.20
N VAL A 54 -7.13 4.51 -8.32
CA VAL A 54 -8.30 5.35 -8.60
C VAL A 54 -8.92 5.72 -7.26
N ILE A 55 -9.01 7.03 -6.97
CA ILE A 55 -9.35 7.52 -5.64
C ILE A 55 -10.73 8.19 -5.53
N ASP A 56 -11.56 8.10 -6.57
CA ASP A 56 -12.87 8.75 -6.68
C ASP A 56 -13.74 8.59 -5.42
N ASN A 57 -13.88 7.35 -4.94
CA ASN A 57 -14.66 7.04 -3.74
C ASN A 57 -13.81 6.92 -2.46
N LEU A 58 -12.52 7.28 -2.54
CA LEU A 58 -11.58 7.20 -1.42
C LEU A 58 -11.33 8.57 -0.76
N VAL A 59 -11.58 9.69 -1.45
CA VAL A 59 -11.37 11.04 -0.92
C VAL A 59 -12.13 11.25 0.39
N ASP A 60 -13.41 10.87 0.43
CA ASP A 60 -14.25 10.99 1.63
C ASP A 60 -13.82 10.04 2.76
N ALA A 61 -13.10 8.97 2.40
CA ALA A 61 -12.59 7.97 3.34
C ALA A 61 -11.15 8.22 3.80
N ILE A 62 -10.46 9.29 3.33
CA ILE A 62 -9.05 9.54 3.67
C ILE A 62 -8.86 9.66 5.18
N SER A 63 -9.76 10.34 5.89
CA SER A 63 -9.69 10.44 7.35
C SER A 63 -9.76 9.06 8.02
N ASP A 64 -10.65 8.18 7.56
CA ASP A 64 -10.75 6.81 8.09
C ASP A 64 -9.52 5.97 7.77
N ILE A 65 -9.00 6.11 6.55
CA ILE A 65 -7.78 5.45 6.09
C ILE A 65 -6.58 5.92 6.92
N ALA A 66 -6.42 7.21 7.12
CA ALA A 66 -5.32 7.74 7.92
C ALA A 66 -5.45 7.31 9.39
N ASN A 67 -6.63 7.44 9.99
CA ASN A 67 -6.84 7.13 11.40
C ASN A 67 -6.99 5.64 11.71
N LYS A 68 -7.09 4.78 10.68
CA LYS A 68 -7.31 3.32 10.80
C LYS A 68 -8.65 3.02 11.49
N THR A 69 -9.68 3.79 11.16
CA THR A 69 -11.01 3.71 11.76
C THR A 69 -12.04 3.17 10.77
N GLY A 70 -13.07 2.51 11.32
CA GLY A 70 -14.19 2.01 10.54
C GLY A 70 -13.81 0.90 9.53
N LYS A 71 -14.79 0.56 8.68
CA LYS A 71 -14.64 -0.47 7.64
C LYS A 71 -13.68 0.00 6.54
N HIS A 72 -13.77 1.27 6.14
CA HIS A 72 -12.93 1.84 5.09
C HIS A 72 -11.47 1.90 5.52
N GLY A 73 -11.18 2.32 6.76
CA GLY A 73 -9.83 2.39 7.29
C GLY A 73 -9.13 1.05 7.46
N ASN A 74 -9.86 -0.06 7.55
CA ASN A 74 -9.29 -1.40 7.68
C ASN A 74 -9.24 -2.20 6.38
N SER A 75 -9.79 -1.68 5.28
CA SER A 75 -9.73 -2.34 3.97
C SER A 75 -8.29 -2.60 3.48
N ILE A 76 -8.11 -3.55 2.55
CA ILE A 76 -6.82 -3.83 1.92
C ILE A 76 -6.28 -2.57 1.22
N THR A 77 -7.12 -1.86 0.46
CA THR A 77 -6.75 -0.61 -0.21
C THR A 77 -6.29 0.47 0.77
N ALA A 78 -6.90 0.55 1.97
CA ALA A 78 -6.42 1.47 3.01
C ALA A 78 -5.02 1.11 3.51
N HIS A 79 -4.72 -0.19 3.65
CA HIS A 79 -3.39 -0.68 4.01
C HIS A 79 -2.35 -0.39 2.93
N GLU A 80 -2.74 -0.53 1.67
CA GLU A 80 -1.95 -0.19 0.48
C GLU A 80 -1.66 1.31 0.41
N LEU A 81 -2.68 2.16 0.54
CA LEU A 81 -2.51 3.61 0.47
C LEU A 81 -1.62 4.13 1.61
N ARG A 82 -1.80 3.62 2.84
CA ARG A 82 -0.87 3.88 3.95
C ARG A 82 0.55 3.37 3.66
N TRP A 83 0.71 2.30 2.88
CA TRP A 83 2.03 1.84 2.44
C TRP A 83 2.65 2.80 1.46
N VAL A 84 1.90 3.31 0.47
CA VAL A 84 2.40 4.33 -0.45
C VAL A 84 2.79 5.59 0.31
N TYR A 85 1.95 6.08 1.23
CA TYR A 85 2.27 7.25 2.06
C TYR A 85 3.60 7.09 2.80
N ARG A 86 3.85 5.93 3.43
CA ARG A 86 5.12 5.68 4.15
C ARG A 86 6.33 5.63 3.24
N ASN A 87 6.16 5.31 1.95
CA ASN A 87 7.24 5.23 0.98
C ASN A 87 7.18 6.38 -0.05
N ARG A 88 6.46 7.47 0.22
CA ARG A 88 6.23 8.57 -0.73
C ARG A 88 7.50 9.33 -1.16
N HIS A 89 8.60 9.14 -0.44
CA HIS A 89 9.91 9.73 -0.73
C HIS A 89 10.87 8.74 -1.43
N ASP A 90 10.41 7.53 -1.74
CA ASP A 90 11.15 6.57 -2.56
C ASP A 90 10.89 6.88 -4.04
N ASP A 91 11.94 7.13 -4.81
CA ASP A 91 11.84 7.55 -6.21
C ASP A 91 11.15 6.50 -7.10
N LEU A 92 11.43 5.21 -6.88
CA LEU A 92 10.80 4.14 -7.66
C LEU A 92 9.31 4.03 -7.32
N VAL A 93 8.94 4.20 -6.05
CA VAL A 93 7.52 4.24 -5.64
C VAL A 93 6.83 5.47 -6.21
N LYS A 94 7.44 6.66 -6.12
CA LYS A 94 6.87 7.90 -6.65
C LYS A 94 6.70 7.86 -8.17
N GLN A 95 7.68 7.32 -8.88
CA GLN A 95 7.64 7.16 -10.33
C GLN A 95 6.59 6.15 -10.77
N ASN A 96 6.46 5.01 -10.07
CA ASN A 96 5.64 3.89 -10.52
C ASN A 96 4.22 3.88 -9.93
N VAL A 97 3.93 4.57 -8.83
CA VAL A 97 2.55 4.72 -8.36
C VAL A 97 1.92 5.95 -9.03
N LYS A 98 0.74 5.77 -9.64
CA LYS A 98 -0.05 6.82 -10.29
C LYS A 98 -1.41 6.94 -9.62
N PHE A 99 -1.83 8.16 -9.36
CA PHE A 99 -3.14 8.45 -8.79
C PHE A 99 -4.04 9.10 -9.83
N PHE A 100 -5.30 8.69 -9.83
CA PHE A 100 -6.36 9.27 -10.66
C PHE A 100 -7.57 9.62 -9.81
N LEU A 101 -8.14 10.80 -10.06
CA LEU A 101 -9.36 11.30 -9.46
C LEU A 101 -10.27 11.81 -10.57
N ASN A 102 -11.48 11.26 -10.66
CA ASN A 102 -12.48 11.55 -11.69
C ASN A 102 -11.91 11.40 -13.11
N GLY A 103 -11.08 10.37 -13.32
CA GLY A 103 -10.41 10.09 -14.60
C GLY A 103 -9.18 10.96 -14.88
N GLU A 104 -8.88 11.96 -14.06
CA GLU A 104 -7.73 12.85 -14.23
C GLU A 104 -6.55 12.45 -13.35
N ALA A 105 -5.33 12.55 -13.88
CA ALA A 105 -4.12 12.26 -13.12
C ALA A 105 -3.87 13.34 -12.07
N ILE A 106 -3.57 12.94 -10.84
CA ILE A 106 -3.25 13.85 -9.74
C ILE A 106 -1.90 13.49 -9.10
N SER A 107 -1.25 14.47 -8.47
CA SER A 107 0.08 14.27 -7.89
C SER A 107 0.02 13.50 -6.57
N HIS A 108 1.15 12.91 -6.15
CA HIS A 108 1.27 12.33 -4.82
C HIS A 108 1.10 13.40 -3.74
N GLU A 109 1.61 14.60 -4.00
CA GLU A 109 1.49 15.76 -3.15
C GLU A 109 0.01 16.13 -2.92
N ASP A 110 -0.80 16.19 -3.97
CA ASP A 110 -2.23 16.48 -3.86
C ASP A 110 -2.93 15.41 -3.01
N VAL A 111 -2.71 14.12 -3.29
CA VAL A 111 -3.31 13.01 -2.54
C VAL A 111 -2.93 13.02 -1.07
N PHE A 112 -1.66 13.28 -0.77
CA PHE A 112 -1.14 13.24 0.60
C PHE A 112 -1.28 14.57 1.34
N SER A 113 -1.78 15.62 0.68
CA SER A 113 -2.23 16.87 1.30
C SER A 113 -3.69 16.83 1.77
N LEU A 114 -4.47 15.81 1.37
CA LEU A 114 -5.86 15.62 1.79
C LEU A 114 -5.99 15.49 3.32
N VAL A 115 -7.07 16.05 3.87
CA VAL A 115 -7.33 16.10 5.31
C VAL A 115 -7.38 14.70 5.90
N GLY A 116 -6.63 14.49 6.99
CA GLY A 116 -6.53 13.22 7.69
C GLY A 116 -5.11 12.67 7.75
N TRP A 117 -4.31 12.88 6.69
CA TRP A 117 -2.91 12.42 6.66
C TRP A 117 -2.03 13.05 7.74
N ASP A 118 -2.34 14.29 8.14
CA ASP A 118 -1.73 14.99 9.27
C ASP A 118 -1.85 14.22 10.60
N LYS A 119 -2.90 13.40 10.74
CA LYS A 119 -3.16 12.56 11.92
C LYS A 119 -2.57 11.16 11.80
N TYR A 120 -2.12 10.77 10.60
CA TYR A 120 -1.60 9.42 10.39
C TYR A 120 -0.26 9.22 11.11
N LYS A 121 -0.27 8.35 12.13
CA LYS A 121 0.95 7.90 12.82
C LYS A 121 1.31 6.46 12.43
N PRO A 122 2.44 6.23 11.72
CA PRO A 122 2.93 4.88 11.49
C PRO A 122 3.32 4.22 12.82
N LYS A 123 2.95 2.95 13.04
CA LYS A 123 3.23 2.24 14.30
C LYS A 123 4.73 2.03 14.54
N ASN A 124 5.48 1.85 13.46
CA ASN A 124 6.93 1.77 13.47
C ASN A 124 7.40 2.84 12.50
N GLY A 125 8.11 3.85 13.00
CA GLY A 125 8.78 4.81 12.15
C GLY A 125 9.65 4.07 11.14
N VAL A 126 9.48 4.41 9.87
CA VAL A 126 10.62 4.47 8.97
C VAL A 126 10.99 5.93 8.94
#